data_AF-A0A9I9EKI9-F1
#
_entry.id   AF-A0A9I9EKI9-F1
#
_cell.length_a   1.000
_cell.length_b   1.000
_cell.length_c   1.000
_cell.angle_alpha   90.00
_cell.angle_beta   90.00
_cell.angle_gamma   90.00
#
_symmetry.space_group_name_H-M   'P 1'
#
loop_
_entity.id
_entity.type
_entity.pdbx_description
1 polymer ?
#
loop_
_entity_poly.entity_id
_entity_poly.type
_entity_poly.pdbx_seq_one_letter_code
_entity_poly.pdbx_strand_id
1 'polypeptide(L)'
;MNPFEPFADMVSIMHRFAYFAYIHCNPSMFTIFIPHFCPPSIITLTMLPQFFTHFFCDQNHSVKFSIEEFYSQFTHHKRSGYDFLTFCLTDLRSHMTLEFCSSCKSFLGFELDPSPRYLDTWQPYYPHELKRKINYGSFVSFKLHDFRRLVVIFNDTRIYVPFRVTNSKIKFILPDREIVFTTEILTILISFHIWYTN
;
A
#
# COMPACT_ATOMS: atom_id res chain seq x y z
N MET A 1 -19.83 6.44 -0.92
CA MET A 1 -18.37 6.60 -1.10
C MET A 1 -17.90 5.42 -1.92
N ASN A 2 -17.19 5.63 -3.02
CA ASN A 2 -16.74 4.52 -3.88
C ASN A 2 -15.61 3.75 -3.14
N PRO A 3 -15.81 2.49 -2.72
CA PRO A 3 -14.80 1.72 -1.99
C PRO A 3 -13.53 1.47 -2.82
N PHE A 4 -13.60 1.68 -4.13
CA PHE A 4 -12.50 1.56 -5.08
C PHE A 4 -11.52 2.75 -5.04
N GLU A 5 -11.96 3.92 -4.56
CA GLU A 5 -11.14 5.15 -4.50
C GLU A 5 -9.93 5.00 -3.55
N PRO A 6 -10.09 4.56 -2.29
CA PRO A 6 -8.94 4.40 -1.39
C PRO A 6 -7.91 3.40 -1.91
N PHE A 7 -8.35 2.30 -2.53
CA PHE A 7 -7.43 1.32 -3.10
C PHE A 7 -6.67 1.91 -4.30
N ALA A 8 -7.36 2.65 -5.19
CA ALA A 8 -6.77 3.36 -6.30
C ALA A 8 -5.68 4.34 -5.86
N ASP A 9 -5.98 5.14 -4.83
CA ASP A 9 -5.04 6.13 -4.28
C ASP A 9 -3.79 5.47 -3.71
N MET A 10 -3.97 4.37 -2.98
CA MET A 10 -2.84 3.64 -2.40
C MET A 10 -1.94 3.03 -3.47
N VAL A 11 -2.52 2.42 -4.50
CA VAL A 11 -1.75 1.89 -5.64
C VAL A 11 -1.06 3.04 -6.40
N SER A 12 -1.72 4.19 -6.58
CA SER A 12 -1.16 5.42 -7.15
C SER A 12 0.08 5.91 -6.40
N ILE A 13 0.08 5.75 -5.08
CA ILE A 13 1.21 6.11 -4.23
C ILE A 13 2.31 5.05 -4.36
N MET A 14 1.95 3.76 -4.22
CA MET A 14 2.91 2.66 -4.20
C MET A 14 3.71 2.53 -5.50
N HIS A 15 3.09 2.69 -6.68
CA HIS A 15 3.82 2.56 -7.96
C HIS A 15 4.91 3.63 -8.15
N ARG A 16 4.88 4.72 -7.38
CA ARG A 16 5.91 5.78 -7.43
C ARG A 16 7.18 5.40 -6.69
N PHE A 17 7.12 4.38 -5.82
CA PHE A 17 8.26 3.95 -5.01
C PHE A 17 9.10 2.85 -5.65
N ALA A 18 8.49 2.01 -6.50
CA ALA A 18 9.19 0.93 -7.17
C ALA A 18 8.46 0.49 -8.44
N TYR A 19 9.23 -0.13 -9.35
CA TYR A 19 8.70 -0.79 -10.54
C TYR A 19 8.03 -2.13 -10.20
N PHE A 20 8.57 -2.85 -9.21
CA PHE A 20 8.06 -4.14 -8.77
C PHE A 20 7.52 -4.06 -7.35
N ALA A 21 6.46 -4.81 -7.11
CA ALA A 21 5.92 -5.05 -5.77
C ALA A 21 5.68 -6.55 -5.56
N TYR A 22 5.32 -6.90 -4.34
CA TYR A 22 5.05 -8.26 -3.91
C TYR A 22 3.63 -8.34 -3.39
N ILE A 23 2.90 -9.38 -3.80
CA ILE A 23 1.64 -9.77 -3.19
C ILE A 23 1.96 -10.91 -2.21
N HIS A 24 1.38 -10.83 -1.03
CA HIS A 24 1.28 -11.93 -0.09
C HIS A 24 -0.19 -12.06 0.34
N CYS A 25 -0.77 -13.23 0.10
CA CYS A 25 -2.16 -13.53 0.44
C CYS A 25 -2.22 -14.78 1.29
N ASN A 26 -3.07 -14.77 2.31
CA ASN A 26 -3.38 -15.92 3.14
C ASN A 26 -4.83 -15.83 3.64
N PRO A 27 -5.37 -16.87 4.32
CA PRO A 27 -6.76 -16.85 4.78
C PRO A 27 -7.13 -15.66 5.68
N SER A 28 -6.16 -14.97 6.29
CA SER A 28 -6.36 -13.88 7.24
C SER A 28 -6.15 -12.48 6.65
N MET A 29 -5.45 -12.32 5.52
CA MET A 29 -5.12 -11.01 4.94
C MET A 29 -4.62 -11.09 3.50
N PHE A 30 -4.80 -9.98 2.79
CA PHE A 30 -4.15 -9.68 1.53
C PHE A 30 -3.22 -8.47 1.70
N THR A 31 -1.97 -8.61 1.25
CA THR A 31 -0.94 -7.59 1.41
C THR A 31 -0.23 -7.33 0.10
N ILE A 32 -0.11 -6.06 -0.28
CA ILE A 32 0.85 -5.60 -1.29
C ILE A 32 2.00 -4.93 -0.54
N PHE A 33 3.24 -5.25 -0.88
CA PHE A 33 4.38 -4.56 -0.28
C PHE A 33 5.53 -4.31 -1.24
N ILE A 34 6.29 -3.25 -0.95
CA ILE A 34 7.48 -2.83 -1.67
C ILE A 34 8.63 -2.75 -0.67
N PRO A 35 9.65 -3.62 -0.79
CA PRO A 35 10.91 -3.41 -0.11
C PRO A 35 11.67 -2.26 -0.79
N HIS A 36 12.14 -1.31 0.01
CA HIS A 36 12.94 -0.19 -0.45
C HIS A 36 14.28 -0.23 0.29
N PHE A 37 15.39 0.01 -0.40
CA PHE A 37 16.73 -0.27 0.13
C PHE A 37 17.46 0.96 0.69
N CYS A 38 17.07 2.17 0.33
CA CYS A 38 17.78 3.38 0.76
C CYS A 38 16.84 4.59 1.00
N PRO A 39 16.39 4.84 2.24
CA PRO A 39 16.68 4.06 3.44
C PRO A 39 15.98 2.70 3.40
N PRO A 40 16.52 1.68 4.09
CA PRO A 40 15.84 0.39 4.18
C PRO A 40 14.46 0.59 4.80
N SER A 41 13.43 0.14 4.12
CA SER A 41 12.02 0.35 4.50
C SER A 41 11.13 -0.62 3.76
N ILE A 42 9.92 -0.82 4.28
CA ILE A 42 8.91 -1.64 3.62
C ILE A 42 7.63 -0.84 3.61
N ILE A 43 7.14 -0.56 2.42
CA ILE A 43 5.85 0.08 2.20
C ILE A 43 4.84 -1.04 2.04
N THR A 44 3.81 -1.06 2.88
CA THR A 44 2.82 -2.13 2.93
C THR A 44 1.41 -1.56 2.82
N LEU A 45 0.59 -2.15 1.95
CA LEU A 45 -0.86 -2.02 1.95
C LEU A 45 -1.44 -3.36 2.38
N THR A 46 -2.05 -3.42 3.57
CA THR A 46 -2.66 -4.62 4.11
C THR A 46 -4.18 -4.44 4.20
N MET A 47 -4.92 -5.39 3.65
CA MET A 47 -6.38 -5.44 3.68
C MET A 47 -6.83 -6.73 4.35
N LEU A 48 -7.77 -6.61 5.28
CA LEU A 48 -8.42 -7.76 5.89
C LEU A 48 -9.50 -8.32 4.94
N PRO A 49 -9.89 -9.60 5.07
CA PRO A 49 -10.92 -10.21 4.23
C PRO A 49 -12.23 -9.41 4.15
N GLN A 50 -12.61 -8.71 5.22
CA GLN A 50 -13.85 -7.91 5.26
C GLN A 50 -13.82 -6.66 4.38
N PHE A 51 -12.64 -6.27 3.88
CA PHE A 51 -12.52 -5.19 2.90
C PHE A 51 -13.10 -5.58 1.54
N PHE A 52 -13.09 -6.87 1.21
CA PHE A 52 -13.50 -7.39 -0.09
C PHE A 52 -14.97 -7.80 -0.08
N THR A 53 -15.67 -7.64 -1.21
CA THR A 53 -17.00 -8.22 -1.42
C THR A 53 -16.94 -9.74 -1.36
N HIS A 54 -15.89 -10.33 -1.93
CA HIS A 54 -15.60 -11.76 -1.86
C HIS A 54 -14.09 -11.95 -1.66
N PHE A 55 -13.72 -12.76 -0.67
CA PHE A 55 -12.33 -13.12 -0.41
C PHE A 55 -12.24 -14.63 -0.21
N PHE A 56 -11.42 -15.28 -1.03
CA PHE A 56 -11.13 -16.70 -0.90
C PHE A 56 -9.63 -16.91 -1.04
N CYS A 57 -9.03 -17.49 -0.01
CA CYS A 57 -7.62 -17.85 0.03
C CYS A 57 -7.48 -18.99 1.04
N ASP A 58 -7.12 -20.17 0.56
CA ASP A 58 -7.02 -21.41 1.35
C ASP A 58 -5.58 -21.70 1.83
N GLN A 59 -4.59 -21.11 1.17
CA GLN A 59 -3.18 -21.29 1.44
C GLN A 59 -2.38 -19.99 1.32
N ASN A 60 -1.11 -20.03 1.74
CA ASN A 60 -0.23 -18.87 1.60
C ASN A 60 0.26 -18.75 0.16
N HIS A 61 -0.05 -17.63 -0.50
CA HIS A 61 0.48 -17.30 -1.82
C HIS A 61 1.40 -16.10 -1.76
N SER A 62 2.50 -16.15 -2.49
CA SER A 62 3.44 -15.03 -2.63
C SER A 62 3.95 -14.91 -4.05
N VAL A 63 3.81 -13.73 -4.63
CA VAL A 63 4.32 -13.45 -5.98
C VAL A 63 4.90 -12.05 -6.08
N LYS A 64 5.88 -11.89 -6.96
CA LYS A 64 6.38 -10.60 -7.42
C LYS A 64 5.64 -10.23 -8.70
N PHE A 65 5.28 -8.96 -8.89
CA PHE A 65 4.60 -8.46 -10.09
C PHE A 65 5.01 -7.01 -10.41
N SER A 66 4.71 -6.56 -11.63
CA SER A 66 4.91 -5.16 -12.05
C SER A 66 3.79 -4.29 -11.49
N ILE A 67 4.11 -3.42 -10.52
CA ILE A 67 3.11 -2.51 -9.94
C ILE A 67 2.78 -1.35 -10.88
N GLU A 68 3.72 -0.97 -11.75
CA GLU A 68 3.49 0.03 -12.79
C GLU A 68 2.45 -0.46 -13.81
N GLU A 69 2.63 -1.70 -14.31
CA GLU A 69 1.68 -2.29 -15.25
C GLU A 69 0.31 -2.48 -14.61
N PHE A 70 0.29 -2.97 -13.36
CA PHE A 70 -0.92 -3.07 -12.56
C PHE A 70 -1.66 -1.74 -12.45
N TYR A 71 -0.96 -0.66 -12.07
CA TYR A 71 -1.54 0.67 -11.95
C TYR A 71 -2.04 1.22 -13.29
N SER A 72 -1.30 1.00 -14.37
CA SER A 72 -1.70 1.40 -15.73
C SER A 72 -3.01 0.73 -16.15
N GLN A 73 -3.10 -0.60 -16.01
CA GLN A 73 -4.32 -1.34 -16.31
C GLN A 73 -5.48 -0.88 -15.42
N PHE A 74 -5.23 -0.74 -14.12
CA PHE A 74 -6.24 -0.31 -13.16
C PHE A 74 -6.80 1.08 -13.48
N THR A 75 -5.93 2.07 -13.76
CA THR A 75 -6.37 3.43 -14.08
C THR A 75 -7.07 3.54 -15.43
N HIS A 76 -6.63 2.77 -16.42
CA HIS A 76 -7.32 2.70 -17.72
C HIS A 76 -8.76 2.24 -17.55
N HIS A 77 -8.99 1.12 -16.85
CA HIS A 77 -10.35 0.59 -16.66
C HIS A 77 -11.20 1.47 -15.74
N LYS A 78 -10.61 2.05 -14.68
CA LYS A 78 -11.32 3.04 -13.85
C LYS A 78 -11.86 4.21 -14.69
N ARG A 79 -11.07 4.72 -15.65
CA ARG A 79 -11.49 5.81 -16.57
C ARG A 79 -12.58 5.35 -17.54
N SER A 80 -12.57 4.08 -17.92
CA SER A 80 -13.58 3.48 -18.81
C SER A 80 -14.90 3.14 -18.09
N GLY A 81 -15.04 3.43 -16.79
CA GLY A 81 -16.29 3.25 -16.05
C GLY A 81 -16.46 1.87 -15.41
N TYR A 82 -15.39 1.10 -15.27
CA TYR A 82 -15.40 -0.15 -14.49
C TYR A 82 -15.35 0.18 -12.99
N ASP A 83 -16.16 -0.53 -12.20
CA ASP A 83 -16.33 -0.33 -10.76
C ASP A 83 -16.11 -1.60 -9.93
N PHE A 84 -15.88 -2.74 -10.58
CA PHE A 84 -15.46 -4.00 -9.97
C PHE A 84 -14.11 -4.45 -10.51
N LEU A 85 -13.31 -5.05 -9.63
CA LEU A 85 -12.08 -5.76 -9.97
C LEU A 85 -12.01 -7.05 -9.18
N THR A 86 -11.86 -8.16 -9.89
CA THR A 86 -11.54 -9.46 -9.32
C THR A 86 -10.07 -9.77 -9.56
N PHE A 87 -9.39 -10.19 -8.49
CA PHE A 87 -8.01 -10.66 -8.53
C PHE A 87 -8.00 -12.18 -8.41
N CYS A 88 -7.41 -12.85 -9.39
CA CYS A 88 -7.22 -14.30 -9.33
C CYS A 88 -5.73 -14.62 -9.39
N LEU A 89 -5.22 -15.20 -8.31
CA LEU A 89 -3.89 -15.76 -8.22
C LEU A 89 -4.03 -17.26 -8.03
N THR A 90 -3.37 -18.06 -8.87
CA THR A 90 -3.41 -19.52 -8.79
C THR A 90 -1.98 -20.03 -8.72
N ASP A 91 -1.75 -21.04 -7.88
CA ASP A 91 -0.46 -21.70 -7.84
C ASP A 91 -0.08 -22.26 -9.22
N LEU A 92 1.21 -22.24 -9.51
CA LEU A 92 1.82 -22.72 -10.76
C LEU A 92 1.59 -21.84 -11.99
N ARG A 93 0.79 -20.77 -11.91
CA ARG A 93 0.69 -19.80 -13.01
C ARG A 93 1.78 -18.75 -12.92
N SER A 94 2.37 -18.42 -14.07
CA SER A 94 3.32 -17.31 -14.22
C SER A 94 2.61 -15.97 -14.42
N HIS A 95 1.30 -15.89 -14.17
CA HIS A 95 0.53 -14.67 -14.28
C HIS A 95 -0.60 -14.62 -13.24
N MET A 96 -0.98 -13.41 -12.88
CA MET A 96 -2.21 -13.07 -12.17
C MET A 96 -3.26 -12.60 -13.18
N THR A 97 -4.51 -13.00 -12.98
CA THR A 97 -5.62 -12.51 -13.79
C THR A 97 -6.32 -11.36 -13.06
N LEU A 98 -6.52 -10.26 -13.77
CA LEU A 98 -7.37 -9.15 -13.37
C LEU A 98 -8.62 -9.16 -14.22
N GLU A 99 -9.79 -9.23 -13.62
CA GLU A 99 -11.06 -9.14 -14.33
C GLU A 99 -11.78 -7.86 -13.90
N PHE A 100 -11.99 -6.95 -14.86
CA PHE A 100 -12.69 -5.70 -14.64
C PHE A 100 -14.14 -5.83 -15.12
N CYS A 101 -15.10 -5.47 -14.26
CA CYS A 101 -16.53 -5.46 -14.60
C CYS A 101 -17.16 -4.09 -14.28
N SER A 102 -18.23 -3.74 -14.99
CA SER A 102 -19.03 -2.55 -14.73
C SER A 102 -20.44 -2.94 -14.27
N SER A 103 -20.96 -2.35 -13.19
CA SER A 103 -22.39 -2.46 -12.85
C SER A 103 -23.28 -1.59 -13.72
N CYS A 104 -22.71 -0.63 -14.44
CA CYS A 104 -23.47 0.34 -15.21
C CYS A 104 -23.66 -0.16 -16.64
N LYS A 105 -24.92 -0.40 -17.03
CA LYS A 105 -25.30 -0.42 -18.43
C LYS A 105 -25.00 0.97 -19.00
N SER A 106 -24.14 1.08 -20.00
CA SER A 106 -23.77 2.39 -20.55
C SER A 106 -25.02 3.18 -20.96
N PHE A 107 -24.95 4.52 -20.97
CA PHE A 107 -26.02 5.41 -21.43
C PHE A 107 -26.53 5.09 -22.85
N LEU A 108 -25.76 4.30 -23.63
CA LEU A 108 -26.07 3.85 -24.98
C LEU A 108 -26.65 2.42 -25.05
N GLY A 109 -26.89 1.77 -23.90
CA GLY A 109 -27.46 0.42 -23.83
C GLY A 109 -26.49 -0.72 -24.08
N PHE A 110 -25.20 -0.44 -24.28
CA PHE A 110 -24.16 -1.47 -24.38
C PHE A 110 -23.62 -1.81 -22.99
N GLU A 111 -23.64 -3.08 -22.60
CA GLU A 111 -22.85 -3.57 -21.46
C GLU A 111 -21.37 -3.52 -21.83
N LEU A 112 -20.53 -3.02 -20.93
CA LEU A 112 -19.09 -3.19 -21.04
C LEU A 112 -18.78 -4.64 -20.71
N ASP A 113 -18.36 -5.40 -21.72
CA ASP A 113 -17.96 -6.79 -21.52
C ASP A 113 -16.81 -6.88 -20.49
N PRO A 114 -16.78 -7.94 -19.65
CA PRO A 114 -15.66 -8.20 -18.77
C PRO A 114 -14.34 -8.18 -19.55
N SER A 115 -13.35 -7.46 -19.03
CA SER A 115 -12.04 -7.35 -19.68
C SER A 115 -10.99 -8.09 -18.85
N PRO A 116 -10.70 -9.38 -19.16
CA PRO A 116 -9.61 -10.07 -18.51
C PRO A 116 -8.28 -9.48 -18.97
N ARG A 117 -7.39 -9.22 -18.00
CA ARG A 117 -6.01 -8.83 -18.20
C ARG A 117 -5.12 -9.79 -17.44
N TYR A 118 -3.99 -10.11 -18.06
CA TYR A 118 -2.97 -10.95 -17.46
C TYR A 118 -1.81 -10.07 -17.07
N LEU A 119 -1.36 -10.19 -15.84
CA LEU A 119 -0.14 -9.56 -15.35
C LEU A 119 0.88 -10.63 -15.07
N ASP A 120 2.06 -10.50 -15.66
CA ASP A 120 3.14 -11.44 -15.39
C ASP A 120 3.52 -11.40 -13.91
N THR A 121 3.73 -12.61 -13.37
CA THR A 121 4.16 -12.83 -12.00
C THR A 121 5.40 -13.69 -11.98
N TRP A 122 6.29 -13.35 -11.06
CA TRP A 122 7.53 -14.08 -10.85
C TRP A 122 7.56 -14.65 -9.44
N GLN A 123 8.28 -15.76 -9.31
CA GLN A 123 8.57 -16.31 -7.99
C GLN A 123 9.36 -15.26 -7.18
N PRO A 124 8.97 -14.99 -5.94
CA PRO A 124 9.68 -14.03 -5.12
C PRO A 124 11.10 -14.53 -4.83
N TYR A 125 12.09 -13.68 -5.09
CA TYR A 125 13.52 -13.98 -4.84
C TYR A 125 13.87 -14.17 -3.35
N TYR A 126 12.97 -13.77 -2.45
CA TYR A 126 13.16 -13.86 -1.00
C TYR A 126 11.95 -14.51 -0.34
N PRO A 127 12.13 -15.35 0.68
CA PRO A 127 11.06 -15.72 1.60
C PRO A 127 10.78 -14.49 2.48
N HIS A 128 10.11 -13.48 1.93
CA HIS A 128 9.53 -12.41 2.71
C HIS A 128 8.27 -12.95 3.40
N GLU A 129 8.46 -13.84 4.35
CA GLU A 129 7.53 -13.84 5.46
C GLU A 129 7.66 -12.44 6.07
N LEU A 130 6.58 -11.66 6.01
CA LEU A 130 6.38 -10.43 6.77
C LEU A 130 6.28 -10.81 8.27
N LYS A 131 7.28 -11.55 8.78
CA LYS A 131 7.31 -12.20 10.09
C LYS A 131 7.65 -11.23 11.21
N ARG A 132 8.04 -9.99 10.87
CA ARG A 132 8.27 -8.96 11.88
C ARG A 132 6.91 -8.43 12.35
N LYS A 133 6.45 -8.96 13.48
CA LYS A 133 5.35 -8.37 14.24
C LYS A 133 5.68 -6.91 14.51
N ILE A 134 4.79 -6.02 14.09
CA ILE A 134 4.89 -4.60 14.43
C ILE A 134 4.74 -4.48 15.95
N ASN A 135 5.74 -3.89 16.60
CA ASN A 135 5.68 -3.60 18.03
C ASN A 135 4.85 -2.32 18.23
N TYR A 136 3.58 -2.48 18.64
CA TYR A 136 2.69 -1.36 18.97
C TYR A 136 2.86 -0.84 20.41
N GLY A 137 3.89 -1.27 21.14
CA GLY A 137 4.12 -0.87 22.54
C GLY A 137 4.30 0.65 22.73
N SER A 138 4.65 1.38 21.67
CA SER A 138 4.64 2.85 21.66
C SER A 138 4.33 3.35 20.25
N PHE A 139 3.25 4.12 20.09
CA PHE A 139 2.87 4.73 18.81
C PHE A 139 2.59 6.22 18.99
N VAL A 140 2.77 6.96 17.90
CA VAL A 140 2.38 8.36 17.77
C VAL A 140 1.56 8.47 16.50
N SER A 141 0.46 9.21 16.55
CA SER A 141 -0.31 9.55 15.35
C SER A 141 -0.28 11.04 15.15
N PHE A 142 -0.25 11.43 13.87
CA PHE A 142 -0.29 12.81 13.42
C PHE A 142 -1.50 12.98 12.54
N LYS A 143 -2.13 14.17 12.60
CA LYS A 143 -3.01 14.58 11.52
C LYS A 143 -2.17 14.65 10.24
N LEU A 144 -2.70 14.11 9.14
CA LEU A 144 -2.00 14.06 7.85
C LEU A 144 -1.48 15.43 7.41
N HIS A 145 -2.24 16.49 7.65
CA HIS A 145 -1.84 17.85 7.33
C HIS A 145 -0.61 18.31 8.12
N ASP A 146 -0.53 17.99 9.41
CA ASP A 146 0.60 18.35 10.27
C ASP A 146 1.84 17.54 9.88
N PHE A 147 1.65 16.26 9.55
CA PHE A 147 2.70 15.41 9.00
C PHE A 147 3.25 15.94 7.67
N ARG A 148 2.39 16.40 6.75
CA ARG A 148 2.83 17.01 5.48
C ARG A 148 3.69 18.25 5.71
N ARG A 149 3.31 19.11 6.66
CA ARG A 149 4.13 20.28 7.03
C ARG A 149 5.51 19.87 7.55
N LEU A 150 5.58 18.81 8.34
CA LEU A 150 6.86 18.26 8.81
C LEU A 150 7.74 17.76 7.67
N VAL A 151 7.16 17.00 6.73
CA VAL A 151 7.90 16.48 5.57
C VAL A 151 8.49 17.63 4.76
N VAL A 152 7.75 18.72 4.53
CA VAL A 152 8.28 19.91 3.84
C VAL A 152 9.48 20.49 4.60
N ILE A 153 9.37 20.66 5.92
CA ILE A 153 10.46 21.16 6.77
C ILE A 153 11.71 20.25 6.70
N PHE A 154 11.52 18.92 6.64
CA PHE A 154 12.61 17.95 6.57
C PHE A 154 13.27 17.91 5.19
N ASN A 155 12.50 18.08 4.12
CA ASN A 155 12.98 18.04 2.75
C ASN A 155 14.02 19.15 2.48
N ASP A 156 13.87 20.30 3.14
CA ASP A 156 14.81 21.42 3.03
C ASP A 156 16.11 21.19 3.81
N THR A 157 16.18 20.17 4.68
CA THR A 157 17.26 20.08 5.68
C THR A 157 18.13 18.83 5.57
N ARG A 158 17.64 17.59 5.39
CA ARG A 158 18.48 16.36 5.44
C ARG A 158 17.84 15.09 4.82
N ILE A 159 18.69 14.10 4.51
CA ILE A 159 18.31 12.70 4.18
C ILE A 159 17.86 11.91 5.45
N TYR A 160 18.29 12.34 6.64
CA TYR A 160 18.01 11.67 7.92
C TYR A 160 17.63 12.67 9.01
N VAL A 161 16.49 12.44 9.67
CA VAL A 161 15.99 13.25 10.79
C VAL A 161 15.86 12.38 12.05
N PRO A 162 16.72 12.55 13.06
CA PRO A 162 16.60 11.82 14.32
C PRO A 162 15.39 12.32 15.11
N PHE A 163 14.71 11.39 15.80
CA PHE A 163 13.59 11.70 16.67
C PHE A 163 13.65 10.93 17.99
N ARG A 164 13.00 11.47 19.02
CA ARG A 164 12.80 10.82 20.33
C ARG A 164 11.32 10.77 20.66
N VAL A 165 10.84 9.60 21.05
CA VAL A 165 9.47 9.39 21.53
C VAL A 165 9.52 9.16 23.03
N THR A 166 8.60 9.81 23.74
CA THR A 166 8.33 9.60 25.17
C THR A 166 6.81 9.46 25.36
N ASN A 167 6.37 9.10 26.56
CA ASN A 167 4.94 8.88 26.86
C ASN A 167 4.03 10.07 26.52
N SER A 168 4.56 11.30 26.50
CA SER A 168 3.75 12.52 26.30
C SER A 168 4.14 13.35 25.08
N LYS A 169 5.28 13.08 24.44
CA LYS A 169 5.79 13.89 23.33
C LYS A 169 6.64 13.12 22.34
N ILE A 170 6.61 13.59 21.10
CA ILE A 170 7.59 13.26 20.07
C ILE A 170 8.41 14.51 19.75
N LYS A 171 9.72 14.33 19.65
CA LYS A 171 10.69 15.40 19.43
C LYS A 171 11.57 15.06 18.23
N PHE A 172 11.51 15.88 17.20
CA PHE A 172 12.41 15.82 16.04
C PHE A 172 13.59 16.77 16.26
N ILE A 173 14.80 16.31 15.99
CA ILE A 173 16.04 17.06 16.23
C ILE A 173 16.63 17.47 14.89
N LEU A 174 16.60 18.77 14.60
CA LEU A 174 17.23 19.39 13.44
C LEU A 174 18.51 20.13 13.88
N PRO A 175 19.39 20.55 12.95
CA PRO A 175 20.67 21.17 13.30
C PRO A 175 20.52 22.52 13.99
N ASP A 176 19.47 23.24 13.61
CA ASP A 176 19.20 24.63 13.97
C ASP A 176 18.00 24.78 14.91
N ARG A 177 17.16 23.73 15.05
CA ARG A 177 15.94 23.77 15.85
C ARG A 177 15.47 22.40 16.29
N GLU A 178 14.51 22.40 17.21
CA GLU A 178 13.82 21.19 17.66
C GLU A 178 12.33 21.37 17.44
N ILE A 179 11.65 20.34 16.94
CA ILE A 179 10.21 20.35 16.75
C ILE A 179 9.59 19.36 17.72
N VAL A 180 8.71 19.84 18.60
CA VAL A 180 8.08 19.04 19.66
C VAL A 180 6.58 19.01 19.45
N PHE A 181 5.99 17.81 19.45
CA PHE A 181 4.55 17.61 19.50
C PHE A 181 4.15 16.95 20.80
N THR A 182 3.08 17.44 21.41
CA THR A 182 2.43 16.85 22.59
C THR A 182 1.26 15.95 22.17
N THR A 183 0.98 14.94 22.98
CA THR A 183 0.11 13.77 22.67
C THR A 183 -1.40 14.06 22.59
N GLU A 184 -1.85 15.31 22.78
CA GLU A 184 -3.29 15.65 22.90
C GLU A 184 -4.05 15.75 21.57
N ILE A 185 -3.41 15.57 20.41
CA ILE A 185 -4.07 15.71 19.10
C ILE A 185 -3.85 14.44 18.28
N LEU A 186 -4.76 13.47 18.40
CA LEU A 186 -4.54 12.12 17.87
C LEU A 186 -5.78 11.55 17.18
N THR A 187 -5.84 11.56 15.84
CA THR A 187 -6.61 10.55 15.09
C THR A 187 -6.13 10.42 13.65
N ILE A 188 -6.20 9.16 13.18
CA ILE A 188 -5.78 8.55 11.90
C ILE A 188 -4.34 8.03 11.96
N LEU A 189 -4.25 6.70 11.83
CA LEU A 189 -3.03 5.90 11.78
C LEU A 189 -2.63 5.77 10.32
N ILE A 190 -1.59 6.49 9.89
CA ILE A 190 -0.88 6.18 8.64
C ILE A 190 0.49 5.69 9.07
N SER A 191 0.67 4.38 9.06
CA SER A 191 1.92 3.74 9.49
C SER A 191 2.91 3.72 8.33
N PHE A 192 3.96 4.55 8.41
CA PHE A 192 5.15 4.42 7.56
C PHE A 192 6.19 3.58 8.31
N HIS A 193 6.56 2.43 7.76
CA HIS A 193 7.54 1.53 8.37
C HIS A 193 8.90 1.67 7.66
N ILE A 194 9.77 2.50 8.23
CA ILE A 194 11.19 2.58 7.87
C ILE A 194 11.95 1.60 8.77
N TRP A 195 12.64 0.64 8.18
CA TRP A 195 13.34 -0.43 8.91
C TRP A 195 14.83 -0.16 8.86
N TYR A 196 15.53 -0.08 9.98
CA TYR A 196 16.99 -0.14 9.96
C TYR A 196 17.43 -1.60 9.89
N THR A 197 18.26 -1.93 8.91
CA THR A 197 19.14 -3.10 8.97
C THR A 197 20.37 -2.70 9.77
N ASN A 198 20.61 -3.36 10.91
CA ASN A 198 21.91 -3.32 11.58
C ASN A 198 22.96 -4.01 10.71
#